data_AF-A0A2I2DNA5-F1
#
_entry.id   AF-A0A2I2DNA5-F1
#
_cell.length_a   1.000
_cell.length_b   1.000
_cell.length_c   1.000
_cell.angle_alpha   90.00
_cell.angle_beta   90.00
_cell.angle_gamma   90.00
#
_symmetry.space_group_name_H-M   'P 1'
#
loop_
_entity.id
_entity.type
_entity.pdbx_description
1 polymer ?
#
loop_
_entity_poly.entity_id
_entity_poly.type
_entity_poly.pdbx_seq_one_letter_code
_entity_poly.pdbx_strand_id
1 'polypeptide(L)'
;MKKASVYIFILSIICFSCSERELGNSYYFLPKDEAIDVGYPEGEAIVYKSNKEYVFSNIRIRGDVLEVHADSKFIIAKRDPLISWETNTGVLEYFIILKKNDSLIGPLTSEKFGLKAEKLGVNLEFE
;
A
#
# COMPACT_ATOMS: atom_id res chain seq x y z
N MET A 1 6.67 2.11 57.36
CA MET A 1 6.50 0.67 56.99
C MET A 1 5.00 0.47 56.77
N LYS A 2 4.44 0.00 55.65
CA LYS A 2 4.92 -0.65 54.43
C LYS A 2 3.90 -0.34 53.31
N LYS A 3 4.46 0.01 52.15
CA LYS A 3 4.07 -0.38 50.79
C LYS A 3 2.70 0.08 50.26
N ALA A 4 2.79 1.17 49.49
CA ALA A 4 1.86 1.51 48.43
C ALA A 4 1.67 0.31 47.48
N SER A 5 0.44 -0.17 47.35
CA SER A 5 0.06 -1.10 46.29
C SER A 5 -0.47 -0.31 45.11
N VAL A 6 0.45 0.37 44.40
CA VAL A 6 0.18 0.86 43.05
C VAL A 6 0.34 -0.34 42.13
N TYR A 7 -0.77 -1.07 41.93
CA TYR A 7 -0.83 -2.13 40.92
C TYR A 7 -0.77 -1.49 39.53
N ILE A 8 0.46 -1.41 39.00
CA ILE A 8 0.86 -1.71 37.62
C ILE A 8 -0.26 -1.43 36.61
N PHE A 9 -0.40 -0.16 36.26
CA PHE A 9 -0.99 0.29 35.00
C PHE A 9 0.11 0.27 33.92
N ILE A 10 0.73 -0.90 33.70
CA ILE A 10 1.72 -1.13 32.65
C ILE A 10 1.10 -2.09 31.65
N LEU A 11 0.05 -1.64 30.95
CA LEU A 11 -0.50 -2.38 29.81
C LEU A 11 -1.21 -1.47 28.78
N SER A 12 -0.86 -0.19 28.69
CA SER A 12 -1.49 0.73 27.70
C SER A 12 -0.49 1.52 26.85
N ILE A 13 0.74 1.02 26.68
CA ILE A 13 1.70 1.62 25.75
C ILE A 13 2.18 0.53 24.78
N ILE A 14 1.24 -0.10 24.08
CA ILE A 14 1.54 -0.56 22.73
C ILE A 14 1.24 0.64 21.87
N CYS A 15 2.21 1.54 21.76
CA CYS A 15 2.19 2.56 20.73
C CYS A 15 2.13 1.81 19.39
N PHE A 16 0.95 1.81 18.77
CA PHE A 16 0.85 1.58 17.34
C PHE A 16 1.68 2.67 16.67
N SER A 17 2.97 2.39 16.42
CA SER A 17 3.72 3.14 15.42
C SER A 17 3.11 2.74 14.08
N CYS A 18 2.01 3.39 13.72
CA CYS A 18 1.45 3.26 12.40
C CYS A 18 2.50 3.87 11.46
N SER A 19 3.26 3.02 10.77
CA SER A 19 4.15 3.51 9.71
C SER A 19 3.27 4.22 8.69
N GLU A 20 3.66 5.41 8.21
CA GLU A 20 2.93 6.11 7.15
C GLU A 20 2.82 5.26 5.88
N ARG A 21 3.70 4.26 5.74
CA ARG A 21 3.74 3.29 4.64
C ARG A 21 2.83 2.08 4.84
N GLU A 22 2.35 1.84 6.06
CA GLU A 22 1.53 0.68 6.34
C GLU A 22 0.12 0.87 5.78
N LEU A 23 -0.23 0.01 4.83
CA LEU A 23 -1.56 -0.03 4.23
C LEU A 23 -2.46 -1.01 4.99
N GLY A 24 -2.01 -1.63 6.08
CA GLY A 24 -2.74 -2.63 6.86
C GLY A 24 -2.75 -4.04 6.25
N ASN A 25 -3.05 -5.05 7.06
CA ASN A 25 -2.99 -6.47 6.68
C ASN A 25 -1.63 -6.87 6.05
N SER A 26 -0.54 -6.35 6.61
CA SER A 26 0.83 -6.63 6.15
C SER A 26 1.16 -6.09 4.76
N TYR A 27 0.36 -5.14 4.25
CA TYR A 27 0.67 -4.40 3.03
C TYR A 27 1.43 -3.12 3.34
N TYR A 28 2.36 -2.79 2.46
CA TYR A 28 3.20 -1.61 2.56
C TYR A 28 3.32 -0.93 1.19
N PHE A 29 3.39 0.40 1.22
CA PHE A 29 3.81 1.22 0.09
C PHE A 29 5.27 1.61 0.25
N LEU A 30 6.09 1.38 -0.77
CA LEU A 30 7.44 1.93 -0.84
C LEU A 30 7.42 3.08 -1.86
N PRO A 31 7.54 4.35 -1.42
CA PRO A 31 7.63 5.47 -2.34
C PRO A 31 8.97 5.46 -3.09
N LYS A 32 9.04 6.21 -4.19
CA LYS A 32 10.15 6.14 -5.15
C LYS A 32 11.50 6.55 -4.56
N ASP A 33 11.50 7.66 -3.84
CA ASP A 33 12.67 8.18 -3.13
C ASP A 33 13.20 7.16 -2.12
N GLU A 34 12.32 6.58 -1.31
CA GLU A 34 12.72 5.51 -0.39
C GLU A 34 13.19 4.25 -1.11
N ALA A 35 12.58 3.88 -2.24
CA ALA A 35 13.02 2.75 -3.04
C ALA A 35 14.48 2.93 -3.51
N ILE A 36 14.85 4.15 -3.90
CA ILE A 36 16.23 4.51 -4.25
C ILE A 36 17.13 4.41 -3.02
N ASP A 37 16.71 4.98 -1.89
CA ASP A 37 17.52 5.03 -0.66
C ASP A 37 17.83 3.64 -0.09
N VAL A 38 16.85 2.73 -0.13
CA VAL A 38 17.01 1.35 0.35
C VAL A 38 17.60 0.40 -0.70
N GLY A 39 17.89 0.89 -1.90
CA GLY A 39 18.48 0.11 -2.99
C GLY A 39 17.54 -0.94 -3.58
N TYR A 40 16.22 -0.68 -3.59
CA TYR A 40 15.27 -1.52 -4.29
C TYR A 40 15.54 -1.47 -5.81
N PRO A 41 15.53 -2.61 -6.54
CA PRO A 41 15.84 -2.64 -7.96
C PRO A 41 15.04 -1.64 -8.79
N GLU A 42 15.71 -0.98 -9.73
CA GLU A 42 15.14 0.05 -10.62
C GLU A 42 14.61 1.31 -9.91
N GLY A 43 14.68 1.39 -8.57
CA GLY A 43 14.21 2.53 -7.80
C GLY A 43 12.72 2.82 -7.98
N GLU A 44 11.92 1.79 -8.33
CA GLU A 44 10.49 1.94 -8.61
C GLU A 44 9.67 2.10 -7.32
N ALA A 45 8.64 2.96 -7.34
CA ALA A 45 7.63 2.95 -6.28
C ALA A 45 6.73 1.71 -6.41
N ILE A 46 6.50 1.00 -5.30
CA ILE A 46 5.81 -0.30 -5.30
C ILE A 46 4.80 -0.47 -4.16
N VAL A 47 3.84 -1.36 -4.36
CA VAL A 47 3.03 -1.93 -3.27
C VAL A 47 3.45 -3.38 -3.07
N TYR A 48 3.77 -3.76 -1.83
CA TYR A 48 4.18 -5.12 -1.50
C TYR A 48 3.50 -5.61 -0.22
N LYS A 49 3.47 -6.93 -0.05
CA LYS A 49 2.99 -7.59 1.16
C LYS A 49 4.14 -8.32 1.83
N SER A 50 4.28 -8.15 3.14
CA SER A 50 5.33 -8.81 3.90
C SER A 50 5.01 -8.89 5.38
N ASN A 51 5.59 -9.84 6.10
CA ASN A 51 5.51 -9.86 7.55
C ASN A 51 6.30 -8.72 8.23
N LYS A 52 7.16 -8.03 7.47
CA LYS A 52 7.99 -6.93 7.95
C LYS A 52 8.23 -5.91 6.84
N GLU A 53 8.21 -4.63 7.22
CA GLU A 53 8.60 -3.52 6.35
C GLU A 53 10.05 -3.70 5.82
N TYR A 54 10.28 -3.26 4.58
CA TYR A 54 11.53 -3.43 3.82
C TYR A 54 11.98 -4.87 3.57
N VAL A 55 11.07 -5.84 3.74
CA VAL A 55 11.26 -7.22 3.28
C VAL A 55 10.39 -7.44 2.05
N PHE A 56 10.99 -7.28 0.87
CA PHE A 56 10.31 -7.22 -0.42
C PHE A 56 9.94 -8.60 -1.00
N SER A 57 9.28 -9.45 -0.21
CA SER A 57 9.04 -10.87 -0.56
C SER A 57 7.87 -11.12 -1.52
N ASN A 58 6.84 -10.26 -1.51
CA ASN A 58 5.63 -10.44 -2.33
C ASN A 58 5.19 -9.08 -2.88
N ILE A 59 5.75 -8.72 -4.03
CA ILE A 59 5.41 -7.49 -4.74
C ILE A 59 4.04 -7.66 -5.37
N ARG A 60 3.14 -6.73 -5.08
CA ARG A 60 1.73 -6.79 -5.50
C ARG A 60 1.46 -5.86 -6.67
N ILE A 61 2.08 -4.68 -6.65
CA ILE A 61 2.06 -3.73 -7.76
C ILE A 61 3.49 -3.25 -7.95
N ARG A 62 4.01 -3.47 -9.15
CA ARG A 62 5.34 -3.07 -9.59
C ARG A 62 5.25 -1.91 -10.58
N GLY A 63 6.28 -1.09 -10.75
CA GLY A 63 6.28 0.08 -11.63
C GLY A 63 5.64 1.27 -10.94
N ASP A 64 6.27 2.44 -11.10
CA ASP A 64 6.03 3.68 -10.36
C ASP A 64 4.57 3.92 -9.98
N VAL A 65 4.22 3.45 -8.79
CA VAL A 65 2.95 3.72 -8.14
C VAL A 65 2.96 5.18 -7.71
N LEU A 66 2.09 5.96 -8.33
CA LEU A 66 1.98 7.40 -8.12
C LEU A 66 1.17 7.73 -6.88
N GLU A 67 0.14 6.93 -6.60
CA GLU A 67 -0.80 7.19 -5.52
C GLU A 67 -1.40 5.89 -5.01
N VAL A 68 -1.59 5.81 -3.69
CA VAL A 68 -2.17 4.66 -3.02
C VAL A 68 -3.06 5.11 -1.87
N HIS A 69 -4.23 4.50 -1.77
CA HIS A 69 -5.15 4.70 -0.65
C HIS A 69 -5.62 3.36 -0.12
N ALA A 70 -5.91 3.29 1.17
CA ALA A 70 -6.31 2.05 1.81
C ALA A 70 -7.36 2.28 2.90
N ASP A 71 -8.30 1.34 3.00
CA ASP A 71 -9.25 1.24 4.12
C ASP A 71 -9.18 -0.17 4.74
N SER A 72 -10.08 -0.53 5.66
CA SER A 72 -10.07 -1.86 6.27
C SER A 72 -10.21 -3.05 5.30
N LYS A 73 -10.74 -2.86 4.09
CA LYS A 73 -11.11 -3.91 3.13
C LYS A 73 -10.27 -3.91 1.86
N PHE A 74 -9.88 -2.72 1.41
CA PHE A 74 -9.33 -2.47 0.09
C PHE A 74 -8.04 -1.66 0.13
N ILE A 75 -7.26 -1.80 -0.93
CA ILE A 75 -6.20 -0.87 -1.33
C ILE A 75 -6.50 -0.51 -2.77
N ILE A 76 -6.49 0.78 -3.10
CA ILE A 76 -6.51 1.24 -4.49
C ILE A 76 -5.17 1.88 -4.81
N ALA A 77 -4.70 1.70 -6.04
CA ALA A 77 -3.45 2.30 -6.48
C ALA A 77 -3.55 2.80 -7.93
N LYS A 78 -2.88 3.92 -8.20
CA LYS A 78 -2.73 4.55 -9.51
C LYS A 78 -1.25 4.46 -9.89
N ARG A 79 -0.95 3.91 -11.07
CA ARG A 79 0.40 3.65 -11.56
C ARG A 79 0.61 4.33 -12.91
N ASP A 80 1.80 4.85 -13.13
CA ASP A 80 2.33 5.06 -14.48
C ASP A 80 3.16 3.82 -14.86
N PRO A 81 2.79 3.07 -15.92
CA PRO A 81 3.53 1.87 -16.32
C PRO A 81 4.99 2.11 -16.72
N LEU A 82 5.40 3.38 -16.93
CA LEU A 82 6.77 3.81 -17.24
C LEU A 82 7.61 2.76 -17.98
N ILE A 83 7.17 2.41 -19.20
CA ILE A 83 7.84 1.43 -20.05
C ILE A 83 9.18 1.99 -20.58
N SER A 84 9.27 3.33 -20.71
CA SER A 84 10.46 4.19 -20.85
C SER A 84 9.97 5.62 -21.14
N TRP A 85 10.78 6.68 -20.99
CA TRP A 85 10.37 8.03 -21.43
C TRP A 85 9.98 8.08 -22.92
N GLU A 86 10.60 7.22 -23.75
CA GLU A 86 10.34 7.13 -25.19
C GLU A 86 9.08 6.36 -25.55
N THR A 87 8.57 5.53 -24.64
CA THR A 87 7.39 4.67 -24.84
C THR A 87 6.26 4.95 -23.85
N ASN A 88 6.42 5.97 -22.99
CA ASN A 88 5.38 6.37 -22.05
C ASN A 88 4.18 6.88 -22.85
N THR A 89 3.11 6.10 -22.82
CA THR A 89 1.85 6.40 -23.51
C THR A 89 1.03 7.46 -22.76
N GLY A 90 1.44 7.82 -21.53
CA GLY A 90 0.68 8.63 -20.59
C GLY A 90 -0.55 7.91 -20.03
N VAL A 91 -0.72 6.62 -20.34
CA VAL A 91 -1.91 5.86 -19.95
C VAL A 91 -1.71 5.33 -18.54
N LEU A 92 -2.40 5.94 -17.59
CA LEU A 92 -2.44 5.49 -16.21
C LEU A 92 -3.17 4.16 -16.07
N GLU A 93 -2.66 3.35 -15.15
CA GLU A 93 -3.25 2.08 -14.78
C GLU A 93 -3.70 2.08 -13.34
N TYR A 94 -4.80 1.39 -13.10
CA TYR A 94 -5.49 1.41 -11.83
C TYR A 94 -5.63 -0.01 -11.29
N PHE A 95 -5.50 -0.14 -9.97
CA PHE A 95 -5.52 -1.43 -9.28
C PHE A 95 -6.43 -1.38 -8.07
N ILE A 96 -7.05 -2.53 -7.76
CA ILE A 96 -7.78 -2.76 -6.52
C ILE A 96 -7.25 -4.04 -5.89
N ILE A 97 -6.85 -3.99 -4.63
CA ILE A 97 -6.48 -5.16 -3.84
C ILE A 97 -7.57 -5.41 -2.80
N LEU A 98 -8.11 -6.62 -2.79
CA LEU A 98 -9.04 -7.09 -1.75
C LEU A 98 -8.22 -7.75 -0.64
N LYS A 99 -8.17 -7.10 0.52
CA LYS A 99 -7.33 -7.57 1.64
C LYS A 99 -7.80 -8.91 2.21
N LYS A 100 -9.10 -9.18 2.16
CA LYS A 100 -9.72 -10.39 2.75
C LYS A 100 -9.14 -11.68 2.19
N ASN A 101 -8.84 -11.72 0.89
CA ASN A 101 -8.42 -12.93 0.19
C ASN A 101 -7.15 -12.72 -0.63
N ASP A 102 -6.43 -11.64 -0.41
CA ASP A 102 -5.18 -11.31 -1.11
C ASP A 102 -5.34 -11.24 -2.64
N SER A 103 -6.50 -10.77 -3.12
CA SER A 103 -6.79 -10.72 -4.56
C SER A 103 -6.40 -9.38 -5.16
N LEU A 104 -5.59 -9.39 -6.22
CA LEU A 104 -5.27 -8.22 -7.05
C LEU A 104 -6.22 -8.17 -8.25
N ILE A 105 -6.75 -6.98 -8.54
CA ILE A 105 -7.55 -6.68 -9.73
C ILE A 105 -6.88 -5.54 -10.47
N GLY A 106 -6.38 -5.81 -11.67
CA GLY A 106 -5.73 -4.83 -12.55
C GLY A 106 -4.64 -5.47 -13.42
N PRO A 107 -3.96 -4.68 -14.27
CA PRO A 107 -4.20 -3.25 -14.49
C PRO A 107 -5.57 -2.97 -15.12
N LEU A 108 -6.23 -1.89 -14.71
CA LEU A 108 -7.49 -1.39 -15.26
C LEU A 108 -7.27 -0.01 -15.88
N THR A 109 -8.12 0.35 -16.86
CA THR A 109 -8.31 1.75 -17.25
C THR A 109 -9.15 2.47 -16.20
N SER A 110 -9.13 3.81 -16.19
CA SER A 110 -9.95 4.62 -15.26
C SER A 110 -11.44 4.24 -15.30
N GLU A 111 -12.01 4.08 -16.49
CA GLU A 111 -13.42 3.67 -16.67
C GLU A 111 -13.69 2.28 -16.05
N LYS A 112 -12.84 1.29 -16.35
CA LYS A 112 -13.00 -0.08 -15.81
C LYS A 112 -12.79 -0.11 -14.29
N PHE A 113 -11.90 0.74 -13.78
CA PHE A 113 -11.71 0.91 -12.35
C PHE A 113 -13.00 1.43 -11.69
N GLY A 114 -13.59 2.51 -12.20
CA GLY A 114 -14.83 3.07 -11.65
C GLY A 114 -15.96 2.04 -11.57
N LEU A 115 -16.25 1.35 -12.68
CA LEU A 115 -17.26 0.29 -12.72
C LEU A 115 -16.97 -0.86 -11.73
N LYS A 116 -15.70 -1.22 -11.56
CA LYS A 116 -15.29 -2.31 -10.68
C LYS A 116 -15.33 -1.89 -9.20
N ALA A 117 -14.89 -0.68 -8.90
CA ALA A 117 -14.91 -0.07 -7.58
C ALA A 117 -16.34 0.06 -7.06
N GLU A 118 -17.25 0.58 -7.89
CA GLU A 118 -18.68 0.66 -7.58
C GLU A 118 -19.28 -0.72 -7.28
N LYS A 119 -19.05 -1.71 -8.18
CA LYS A 119 -19.54 -3.08 -8.01
C LYS A 119 -19.03 -3.75 -6.72
N LEU A 120 -17.83 -3.39 -6.27
CA LEU A 120 -17.22 -3.93 -5.06
C LEU A 120 -17.57 -3.13 -3.79
N GLY A 121 -18.19 -1.96 -3.93
CA GLY A 121 -18.46 -1.04 -2.82
C GLY A 121 -17.20 -0.43 -2.23
N VAL A 122 -16.24 -0.04 -3.08
CA VAL A 122 -15.03 0.69 -2.68
C VAL A 122 -15.40 2.16 -2.47
N ASN A 123 -15.13 2.69 -1.28
CA ASN A 123 -15.38 4.09 -0.91
C ASN A 123 -14.07 4.89 -0.78
N LEU A 124 -13.08 4.54 -1.59
CA LEU A 124 -11.78 5.22 -1.68
C LEU A 124 -11.71 5.95 -3.02
N GLU A 125 -11.09 7.12 -3.03
CA GLU A 125 -10.97 7.97 -4.20
C GLU A 125 -9.50 8.40 -4.38
N PHE A 126 -9.10 8.67 -5.61
CA PHE A 126 -7.82 9.32 -5.89
C PHE A 126 -8.01 10.84 -5.87
N GLU A 127 -6.98 11.57 -5.45
CA GLU A 127 -6.93 13.04 -5.49
C GLU A 127 -6.75 13.58 -6.92
#